data_AF-A0A953TYN5-F1
#
_entry.id   AF-A0A953TYN5-F1
#
_cell.length_a   1.000
_cell.length_b   1.000
_cell.length_c   1.000
_cell.angle_alpha   90.00
_cell.angle_beta   90.00
_cell.angle_gamma   90.00
#
_symmetry.space_group_name_H-M   'P 1'
#
loop_
_entity.id
_entity.type
_entity.pdbx_description
1 polymer ?
#
loop_
_entity_poly.entity_id
_entity_poly.type
_entity_poly.pdbx_seq_one_letter_code
_entity_poly.pdbx_strand_id
1 'polypeptide(L)'
;MTRHENEVFENQHVVLDEGVFVNCTFKNCSLEYAGGDVYVQNCTGEGCQLVWRGAAQRTVFLLQGLGLMVAPAPPAGAQPASRVQ
;
A
#
# COMPACT_ATOMS: atom_id res chain seq x y z
N MET A 1 -8.26 -9.65 13.56
CA MET A 1 -6.83 -9.30 13.78
C MET A 1 -5.91 -10.50 13.60
N THR A 2 -5.02 -10.47 12.60
CA THR A 2 -4.10 -11.56 12.23
C THR A 2 -2.66 -11.14 12.49
N ARG A 3 -1.84 -12.01 13.09
CA ARG A 3 -0.46 -11.70 13.50
C ARG A 3 0.56 -12.48 12.67
N HIS A 4 1.56 -11.77 12.17
CA HIS A 4 2.66 -12.26 11.35
C HIS A 4 3.99 -11.86 11.98
N GLU A 5 4.91 -12.82 12.16
CA GLU A 5 6.20 -12.57 12.80
C GLU A 5 7.37 -13.24 12.08
N ASN A 6 8.43 -12.48 11.80
CA ASN A 6 9.63 -12.97 11.11
C ASN A 6 9.32 -13.60 9.73
N GLU A 7 8.25 -13.13 9.09
CA GLU A 7 7.79 -13.62 7.79
C GLU A 7 8.31 -12.77 6.63
N VAL A 8 8.51 -13.40 5.48
CA VAL A 8 8.85 -12.73 4.23
C VAL A 8 7.67 -12.81 3.28
N PHE A 9 7.16 -11.66 2.87
CA PHE A 9 6.08 -11.53 1.90
C PHE A 9 6.66 -11.10 0.56
N GLU A 10 6.82 -12.03 -0.36
CA GLU A 10 7.43 -11.77 -1.67
C GLU A 10 6.44 -12.02 -2.83
N ASN A 11 6.43 -11.13 -3.82
CA ASN A 11 5.64 -11.26 -5.07
C ASN A 11 4.14 -11.48 -4.85
N GLN A 12 3.58 -10.95 -3.76
CA GLN A 12 2.17 -11.15 -3.41
C GLN A 12 1.46 -9.86 -3.03
N HIS A 13 0.14 -9.96 -2.96
CA HIS A 13 -0.73 -8.90 -2.47
C HIS A 13 -0.99 -9.12 -0.98
N VAL A 14 -0.64 -8.14 -0.15
CA VAL A 14 -0.79 -8.19 1.31
C VAL A 14 -1.78 -7.13 1.73
N VAL A 15 -2.86 -7.55 2.40
CA VAL A 15 -3.80 -6.63 3.04
C VAL A 15 -3.31 -6.36 4.46
N LEU A 16 -3.13 -5.07 4.79
CA LEU A 16 -2.58 -4.64 6.07
C LEU A 16 -3.65 -4.47 7.16
N ASP A 17 -4.90 -4.23 6.77
CA ASP A 17 -5.98 -3.97 7.71
C ASP A 17 -6.18 -5.14 8.67
N GLU A 18 -6.37 -4.82 9.95
CA GLU A 18 -6.40 -5.76 11.07
C GLU A 18 -5.15 -6.64 11.21
N GLY A 19 -4.02 -6.25 10.62
CA GLY A 19 -2.77 -6.99 10.70
C GLY A 19 -1.84 -6.50 11.83
N VAL A 20 -1.09 -7.43 12.41
CA VAL A 20 0.06 -7.17 13.29
C VAL A 20 1.29 -7.79 12.65
N PHE A 21 2.21 -6.96 12.17
CA PHE A 21 3.43 -7.38 11.46
C PHE A 21 4.67 -7.01 12.29
N VAL A 22 5.44 -8.00 12.69
CA VAL A 22 6.65 -7.81 13.53
C VAL A 22 7.85 -8.49 12.88
N ASN A 23 8.94 -7.74 12.67
CA ASN A 23 10.16 -8.25 12.03
C ASN A 23 9.93 -8.86 10.63
N CYS A 24 8.94 -8.37 9.87
CA CYS A 24 8.63 -8.89 8.53
C CYS A 24 9.44 -8.21 7.43
N THR A 25 9.58 -8.87 6.28
CA THR A 25 10.18 -8.30 5.08
C THR A 25 9.22 -8.40 3.91
N PHE A 26 8.86 -7.26 3.33
CA PHE A 26 7.98 -7.15 2.16
C PHE A 26 8.82 -6.89 0.91
N LYS A 27 8.70 -7.74 -0.11
CA LYS A 27 9.51 -7.66 -1.35
C LYS A 27 8.65 -7.76 -2.60
N ASN A 28 8.84 -6.82 -3.52
CA ASN A 28 8.19 -6.78 -4.83
C ASN A 28 6.69 -7.10 -4.75
N CYS A 29 6.01 -6.45 -3.80
CA CYS A 29 4.66 -6.78 -3.37
C CYS A 29 3.68 -5.62 -3.59
N SER A 30 2.40 -5.86 -3.36
CA SER A 30 1.44 -4.76 -3.19
C SER A 30 0.91 -4.77 -1.76
N LEU A 31 0.99 -3.62 -1.10
CA LEU A 31 0.52 -3.43 0.27
C LEU A 31 -0.79 -2.65 0.20
N GLU A 32 -1.89 -3.28 0.58
CA GLU A 32 -3.20 -2.66 0.58
C GLU A 32 -3.59 -2.18 1.98
N TYR A 33 -4.08 -0.94 2.06
CA TYR A 33 -4.62 -0.37 3.29
C TYR A 33 -5.93 0.37 3.02
N ALA A 34 -6.99 -0.03 3.71
CA ALA A 34 -8.34 0.51 3.57
C ALA A 34 -8.74 1.47 4.70
N GLY A 35 -7.97 1.52 5.80
CA GLY A 35 -8.20 2.41 6.94
C GLY A 35 -8.62 1.71 8.23
N GLY A 36 -8.44 0.39 8.33
CA GLY A 36 -8.60 -0.37 9.56
C GLY A 36 -7.37 -0.30 10.47
N ASP A 37 -7.47 -0.84 11.68
CA ASP A 37 -6.34 -0.85 12.61
C ASP A 37 -5.20 -1.73 12.08
N VAL A 38 -3.97 -1.22 12.11
CA VAL A 38 -2.77 -1.97 11.71
C VAL A 38 -1.62 -1.65 12.65
N TYR A 39 -0.82 -2.67 12.97
CA TYR A 39 0.44 -2.50 13.68
C TYR A 39 1.60 -3.05 12.86
N VAL A 40 2.60 -2.21 12.59
CA VAL A 40 3.82 -2.59 11.87
C VAL A 40 5.02 -2.21 12.73
N GLN A 41 5.85 -3.18 13.10
CA GLN A 41 7.06 -2.97 13.90
C GLN A 41 8.25 -3.67 13.25
N ASN A 42 9.36 -2.94 13.10
CA ASN A 42 10.63 -3.45 12.57
C ASN A 42 10.49 -4.21 11.23
N CYS A 43 9.57 -3.76 10.37
CA CYS A 43 9.38 -4.34 9.05
C CYS A 43 10.07 -3.51 7.97
N THR A 44 10.58 -4.17 6.93
CA THR A 44 11.20 -3.51 5.78
C THR A 44 10.37 -3.75 4.53
N GLY A 45 10.27 -2.74 3.66
CA GLY A 45 9.59 -2.83 2.37
C GLY A 45 10.53 -2.46 1.24
N GLU A 46 10.72 -3.38 0.28
CA GLU A 46 11.57 -3.17 -0.89
C GLU A 46 10.77 -3.45 -2.17
N GLY A 47 10.65 -2.46 -3.05
CA GLY A 47 9.95 -2.60 -4.32
C GLY A 47 8.43 -2.83 -4.20
N CYS A 48 7.83 -2.57 -3.03
CA CYS A 48 6.39 -2.73 -2.88
C CYS A 48 5.62 -1.46 -3.29
N GLN A 49 4.45 -1.66 -3.91
CA GLN A 49 3.51 -0.60 -4.24
C GLN A 49 2.45 -0.47 -3.15
N LEU A 50 2.22 0.75 -2.67
CA LEU A 50 1.19 1.02 -1.67
C LEU A 50 -0.14 1.32 -2.36
N VAL A 51 -1.18 0.57 -2.01
CA VAL A 51 -2.51 0.63 -2.59
C VAL A 51 -3.49 1.10 -1.53
N TRP A 52 -4.04 2.29 -1.72
CA TRP A 52 -5.04 2.85 -0.82
C TRP A 52 -6.44 2.45 -1.28
N ARG A 53 -7.26 1.93 -0.35
CA ARG A 53 -8.69 1.64 -0.60
C ARG A 53 -9.57 2.28 0.46
N GLY A 54 -10.89 2.14 0.29
CA GLY A 54 -11.86 2.44 1.33
C GLY A 54 -11.75 3.86 1.91
N ALA A 55 -11.70 3.95 3.24
CA ALA A 55 -11.60 5.21 3.95
C ALA A 55 -10.24 5.87 3.74
N ALA A 56 -9.15 5.09 3.75
CA ALA A 56 -7.82 5.61 3.51
C ALA A 56 -7.71 6.31 2.15
N GLN A 57 -8.22 5.70 1.08
CA GLN A 57 -8.20 6.28 -0.26
C GLN A 57 -8.90 7.65 -0.33
N ARG A 58 -10.07 7.78 0.32
CA ARG A 58 -10.81 9.05 0.33
C ARG A 58 -10.03 10.15 1.04
N THR A 59 -9.38 9.82 2.15
CA THR A 59 -8.48 10.75 2.85
C THR A 59 -7.29 11.13 1.97
N VAL A 60 -6.68 10.16 1.29
CA VAL A 60 -5.57 10.43 0.37
C VAL A 60 -5.99 11.40 -0.73
N PHE A 61 -7.15 11.19 -1.35
CA PHE A 61 -7.68 12.08 -2.38
C PHE A 61 -7.99 13.49 -1.85
N LEU A 62 -8.56 13.59 -0.65
CA LEU A 62 -8.78 14.90 -0.02
C LEU A 62 -7.46 15.65 0.17
N LEU A 63 -6.46 14.99 0.76
CA LEU A 63 -5.15 15.59 1.02
C LEU A 63 -4.40 15.96 -0.27
N GLN A 64 -4.53 15.15 -1.33
CA GLN A 64 -4.00 15.48 -2.65
C GLN A 64 -4.71 16.69 -3.26
N GLY A 65 -6.04 16.77 -3.16
CA GLY A 65 -6.82 17.93 -3.62
C GLY A 65 -6.47 19.23 -2.89
N LEU A 66 -6.06 19.12 -1.62
CA LEU A 66 -5.58 20.24 -0.81
C LEU A 66 -4.08 20.56 -1.02
N GLY A 67 -3.36 19.79 -1.84
CA GLY A 67 -1.92 19.95 -2.05
C GLY A 67 -1.05 19.54 -0.86
N LEU A 68 -1.61 18.82 0.12
CA LEU A 68 -0.91 18.34 1.32
C LEU A 68 -0.19 17.00 1.09
N MET A 69 -0.48 16.33 -0.02
CA MET A 69 0.21 15.13 -0.45
C MET A 69 0.38 15.12 -1.96
N VAL A 70 1.51 14.59 -2.43
CA VAL A 70 1.74 14.35 -3.86
C VAL A 70 1.18 12.99 -4.26
N ALA A 71 0.54 12.92 -5.42
CA ALA A 71 0.18 11.63 -6.01
C ALA A 71 1.47 10.87 -6.36
N PRO A 72 1.54 9.55 -6.10
CA PRO A 72 2.67 8.76 -6.55
C PRO A 72 2.80 8.88 -8.07
N ALA A 73 4.04 9.03 -8.54
CA ALA A 73 4.31 9.02 -9.98
C ALA A 73 3.79 7.69 -10.56
N PRO A 74 3.14 7.71 -11.74
CA PRO A 74 2.76 6.48 -12.40
C PRO A 74 4.00 5.60 -12.62
N PRO A 75 3.91 4.28 -12.46
CA PRO A 75 5.04 3.39 -12.68
C PRO A 75 5.57 3.61 -14.10
N ALA A 76 6.89 3.71 -14.23
CA ALA A 76 7.56 3.91 -15.51
C ALA A 76 7.17 2.77 -16.46
N GLY A 77 6.30 3.06 -17.44
CA GLY A 77 5.76 2.07 -18.38
C GLY A 77 4.25 1.86 -18.35
N ALA A 78 3.50 2.53 -17.46
CA ALA A 78 2.04 2.59 -17.57
C ALA A 78 1.65 3.39 -18.82
N GLN A 79 1.45 2.68 -19.94
CA GLN A 79 0.90 3.27 -21.16
C GLN A 79 -0.47 3.87 -20.82
N PRO A 80 -0.76 5.13 -21.19
CA PRO A 80 -2.08 5.69 -20.98
C PRO A 80 -3.09 4.81 -21.72
N ALA A 81 -4.06 4.26 -20.98
CA ALA A 81 -5.16 3.53 -21.55
C ALA A 81 -5.80 4.43 -22.62
N SER A 82 -5.72 4.00 -23.87
CA SER A 82 -6.24 4.74 -25.03
C SER A 82 -7.70 5.10 -24.75
N ARG A 83 -7.95 6.40 -24.55
CA ARG A 83 -9.29 6.94 -24.39
C ARG A 83 -9.96 6.83 -25.75
N VAL A 84 -10.76 5.79 -25.95
CA VAL A 84 -11.64 5.68 -27.12
C VAL A 84 -12.61 6.87 -27.04
N GLN A 85 -12.54 7.74 -28.06
CA GLN A 85 -13.42 8.88 -28.29
C GLN A 85 -14.86 8.43 -28.55
#